data_AF-A0A846ZY90-F1
#
_entry.id   AF-A0A846ZY90-F1
#
_cell.length_a   1.000
_cell.length_b   1.000
_cell.length_c   1.000
_cell.angle_alpha   90.00
_cell.angle_beta   90.00
_cell.angle_gamma   90.00
#
_symmetry.space_group_name_H-M   'P 1'
#
loop_
_entity.id
_entity.type
_entity.pdbx_description
1 polymer ?
#
loop_
_entity_poly.entity_id
_entity_poly.type
_entity_poly.pdbx_seq_one_letter_code
_entity_poly.pdbx_strand_id
1 'polypeptide(L)'
;MKTAFSRRDFMKLAGMLTASAALPKHLTEVFAAGLERLAESTRVVWLQGQSCSGESISLLNSIDPNPADLLTRYITLVIHQNIGAAQGQTFMDTLDKARLTKDYILVVEGSIPLNMPKACIIGGRTFEAILLEMIPDAKAIVAAGTCAAFGG
;
A
#
# COMPACT_ATOMS: atom_id res chain seq x y z
N MET A 1 -22.28 3.55 -14.47
CA MET A 1 -22.69 3.96 -13.10
C MET A 1 -21.80 5.12 -12.69
N LYS A 2 -22.34 6.32 -12.38
CA LYS A 2 -21.51 7.47 -11.97
C LYS A 2 -20.97 7.22 -10.56
N THR A 3 -19.73 6.76 -10.45
CA THR A 3 -19.05 6.40 -9.19
C THR A 3 -18.22 7.54 -8.60
N ALA A 4 -18.44 8.79 -9.01
CA ALA A 4 -17.68 9.93 -8.50
C ALA A 4 -18.39 10.56 -7.29
N PHE A 5 -18.05 10.09 -6.10
CA PHE A 5 -18.43 10.75 -4.84
C PHE A 5 -17.55 12.02 -4.69
N SER A 6 -18.13 13.21 -4.82
CA SER A 6 -17.34 14.45 -4.70
C SER A 6 -17.06 14.78 -3.23
N ARG A 7 -15.99 15.53 -2.94
CA ARG A 7 -15.73 16.08 -1.59
C ARG A 7 -16.96 16.79 -1.02
N ARG A 8 -17.74 17.47 -1.86
CA ARG A 8 -18.96 18.15 -1.45
C ARG A 8 -20.05 17.17 -1.04
N ASP A 9 -20.20 16.05 -1.74
CA ASP A 9 -21.19 15.02 -1.41
C ASP A 9 -20.79 14.30 -0.12
N PHE A 10 -19.49 14.09 0.10
CA PHE A 10 -18.96 13.57 1.37
C PHE A 10 -19.25 14.50 2.55
N MET A 11 -18.96 15.80 2.41
CA MET A 11 -19.28 16.77 3.47
C MET A 11 -20.80 16.88 3.72
N LYS A 12 -21.63 16.72 2.68
CA LYS A 12 -23.09 16.67 2.85
C LYS A 12 -23.52 15.43 3.63
N LEU A 13 -22.97 14.25 3.32
CA LEU A 13 -23.26 13.01 4.05
C LEU A 13 -22.85 13.14 5.53
N ALA A 14 -21.64 13.61 5.81
CA ALA A 14 -21.18 13.86 7.18
C ALA A 14 -22.09 14.87 7.90
N GLY A 15 -22.53 15.93 7.22
CA GLY A 15 -23.47 16.91 7.76
C GLY A 15 -24.85 16.33 8.04
N MET A 16 -25.36 15.47 7.16
CA MET A 16 -26.62 14.73 7.36
C MET A 16 -26.54 13.81 8.57
N LEU A 17 -25.44 13.06 8.73
CA LEU A 17 -25.22 12.18 9.88
C LEU A 17 -25.15 12.99 11.18
N THR A 18 -24.42 14.10 11.19
CA THR A 18 -24.32 15.00 12.34
C THR A 18 -25.69 15.55 12.74
N ALA A 19 -26.49 15.99 11.77
CA ALA A 19 -27.84 16.48 12.01
C ALA A 19 -28.77 15.39 12.52
N SER A 20 -28.68 14.16 11.98
CA SER A 20 -29.49 13.02 12.42
C SER A 20 -29.19 12.60 13.86
N ALA A 21 -27.96 12.82 14.32
CA ALA A 21 -27.54 12.61 15.71
C ALA A 21 -27.87 13.80 16.63
N ALA A 22 -28.58 14.83 16.14
CA ALA A 22 -28.87 16.08 16.84
C ALA A 22 -27.62 16.81 17.38
N LEU A 23 -26.48 16.64 16.69
CA LEU A 23 -25.21 17.20 17.12
C LEU A 23 -24.94 18.58 16.49
N PRO A 24 -24.19 19.46 17.20
CA PRO A 24 -23.80 20.76 16.68
C PRO A 24 -23.03 20.68 15.36
N LYS A 25 -23.23 21.67 14.48
CA LYS A 25 -22.61 21.73 13.14
C LYS A 25 -21.08 21.64 13.14
N HIS A 26 -20.40 22.12 14.18
CA HIS A 26 -18.93 22.03 14.28
C HIS A 26 -18.44 20.57 14.40
N LEU A 27 -19.29 19.63 14.81
CA LEU A 27 -18.96 18.20 14.85
C LEU A 27 -19.09 17.51 13.48
N THR A 28 -19.53 18.22 12.44
CA THR A 28 -19.54 17.71 11.06
C THR A 28 -18.15 17.27 10.61
N GLU A 29 -17.11 17.99 11.03
CA GLU A 29 -15.72 17.65 10.72
C GLU A 29 -15.27 16.37 11.45
N VAL A 30 -15.77 16.14 12.66
CA VAL A 30 -15.50 14.90 13.43
C VAL A 30 -16.14 13.69 12.75
N PHE A 31 -17.39 13.82 12.28
CA PHE A 31 -18.04 12.75 11.51
C PHE A 31 -17.38 12.53 10.15
N ALA A 32 -16.96 13.60 9.47
CA ALA A 32 -16.23 13.50 8.21
C ALA A 32 -14.91 12.72 8.40
N ALA A 33 -14.10 13.09 9.41
CA ALA A 33 -12.87 12.39 9.75
C ALA A 33 -13.13 10.94 10.20
N GLY A 34 -14.24 10.70 10.92
CA GLY A 34 -14.67 9.36 11.30
C GLY A 34 -15.02 8.47 10.10
N LEU A 35 -15.78 9.01 9.14
CA LEU A 35 -16.08 8.29 7.89
C LEU A 35 -14.83 8.03 7.06
N GLU A 36 -13.90 8.99 7.02
CA GLU A 36 -12.64 8.85 6.29
C GLU A 36 -11.79 7.71 6.88
N ARG A 37 -11.70 7.62 8.21
CA ARG A 37 -11.08 6.50 8.91
C ARG A 37 -11.77 5.15 8.67
N LEU A 38 -13.10 5.13 8.61
CA LEU A 38 -13.85 3.91 8.31
C LEU A 38 -13.67 3.46 6.84
N ALA A 39 -13.34 4.39 5.95
CA ALA A 39 -13.01 4.12 4.56
C ALA A 39 -11.51 3.81 4.35
N GLU A 40 -10.69 3.94 5.39
CA GLU A 40 -9.25 3.75 5.32
C GLU A 40 -8.94 2.26 5.17
N SER A 41 -8.25 1.90 4.08
CA SER A 41 -7.87 0.52 3.79
C SER A 41 -6.40 0.28 4.12
N THR A 42 -6.05 -0.97 4.42
CA THR A 42 -4.68 -1.35 4.78
C THR A 42 -3.72 -0.98 3.67
N ARG A 43 -2.73 -0.15 3.99
CA ARG A 43 -1.71 0.29 3.05
C ARG A 43 -0.66 -0.79 2.89
N VAL A 44 -0.38 -1.18 1.66
CA VAL A 44 0.59 -2.22 1.32
C VAL A 44 1.69 -1.64 0.44
N VAL A 45 2.93 -1.83 0.87
CA VAL A 45 4.13 -1.55 0.07
C VAL A 45 4.69 -2.90 -0.35
N TRP A 46 4.62 -3.22 -1.65
CA TRP A 46 5.12 -4.48 -2.18
C TRP A 46 6.42 -4.24 -2.96
N LEU A 47 7.50 -4.84 -2.47
CA LEU A 47 8.84 -4.68 -3.02
C LEU A 47 9.40 -6.01 -3.52
N GLN A 48 9.71 -6.03 -4.81
CA GLN A 48 10.38 -7.15 -5.47
C GLN A 48 11.91 -6.99 -5.52
N GLY A 49 12.64 -7.94 -4.95
CA GLY A 49 14.09 -8.08 -4.97
C GLY A 49 14.57 -8.96 -6.12
N GLN A 50 15.35 -10.01 -5.82
CA GLN A 50 15.66 -11.06 -6.80
C GLN A 50 14.46 -11.99 -6.97
N SER A 51 13.50 -11.53 -7.76
CA SER A 51 12.23 -12.20 -7.99
C SER A 51 12.07 -12.69 -9.43
N CYS A 52 11.33 -13.79 -9.61
CA CYS A 52 10.81 -14.25 -10.89
C CYS A 52 9.40 -13.70 -11.21
N SER A 53 8.87 -12.83 -10.33
CA SER A 53 7.49 -12.30 -10.35
C SER A 53 6.39 -13.34 -10.16
N GLY A 54 6.71 -14.56 -9.76
CA GLY A 54 5.75 -15.65 -9.59
C GLY A 54 4.68 -15.35 -8.54
N GLU A 55 5.07 -14.76 -7.42
CA GLU A 55 4.16 -14.37 -6.34
C GLU A 55 3.24 -13.22 -6.76
N SER A 56 3.75 -12.26 -7.54
CA SER A 56 2.93 -11.22 -8.17
C SER A 56 1.90 -11.80 -9.13
N ILE A 57 2.28 -12.80 -9.94
CA ILE A 57 1.34 -13.51 -10.83
C ILE A 57 0.35 -14.35 -10.03
N SER A 58 0.78 -14.96 -8.92
CA SER A 58 -0.11 -15.68 -8.00
C SER A 58 -1.18 -14.76 -7.42
N LEU A 59 -0.80 -13.56 -6.94
CA LEU A 59 -1.72 -12.51 -6.48
C LEU A 59 -2.76 -12.15 -7.56
N LEU A 60 -2.32 -11.98 -8.81
CA LEU A 60 -3.18 -11.64 -9.93
C LEU A 60 -4.08 -12.79 -10.42
N ASN A 61 -3.86 -14.02 -9.94
CA ASN A 61 -4.72 -15.17 -10.19
C ASN A 61 -5.65 -15.50 -9.01
N SER A 62 -5.70 -14.65 -7.98
CA SER A 62 -6.64 -14.80 -6.86
C SER A 62 -8.10 -14.83 -7.35
N ILE A 63 -8.95 -15.62 -6.70
CA ILE A 63 -10.36 -15.77 -7.07
C ILE A 63 -11.27 -15.09 -6.04
N ASP A 64 -10.98 -15.26 -4.74
CA ASP A 64 -11.78 -14.70 -3.66
C ASP A 64 -10.88 -14.15 -2.53
N PRO A 65 -10.74 -12.81 -2.42
CA PRO A 65 -11.21 -11.81 -3.39
C PRO A 65 -10.45 -11.93 -4.73
N ASN A 66 -11.09 -11.55 -5.84
CA ASN A 66 -10.37 -11.39 -7.11
C ASN A 66 -9.45 -10.15 -7.06
N PRO A 67 -8.47 -10.00 -7.96
CA PRO A 67 -7.45 -8.95 -7.85
C PRO A 67 -8.02 -7.54 -7.96
N ALA A 68 -9.05 -7.34 -8.79
CA ALA A 68 -9.67 -6.03 -8.93
C ALA A 68 -10.38 -5.61 -7.63
N ASP A 69 -11.14 -6.52 -7.03
CA ASP A 69 -11.76 -6.26 -5.72
C ASP A 69 -10.72 -6.08 -4.63
N LEU A 70 -9.68 -6.93 -4.57
CA LEU A 70 -8.58 -6.80 -3.62
C LEU A 70 -7.96 -5.39 -3.66
N LEU A 71 -7.57 -4.94 -4.85
CA LEU A 71 -6.87 -3.67 -5.07
C LEU A 71 -7.77 -2.42 -4.91
N THR A 72 -9.09 -2.57 -5.04
CA THR A 72 -10.01 -1.42 -5.00
C THR A 72 -10.82 -1.32 -3.71
N ARG A 73 -10.93 -2.41 -2.93
CA ARG A 73 -11.82 -2.48 -1.76
C ARG A 73 -11.14 -2.91 -0.47
N TYR A 74 -10.08 -3.69 -0.53
CA TYR A 74 -9.47 -4.30 0.67
C TYR A 74 -8.16 -3.65 1.06
N ILE A 75 -7.31 -3.33 0.08
CA ILE A 75 -6.00 -2.75 0.33
C ILE A 75 -5.77 -1.51 -0.53
N THR A 76 -4.97 -0.60 -0.01
CA THR A 76 -4.31 0.44 -0.83
C THR A 76 -2.93 -0.07 -1.19
N LEU A 77 -2.75 -0.58 -2.41
CA LEU A 77 -1.43 -0.95 -2.92
C LEU A 77 -0.66 0.33 -3.29
N VAL A 78 0.20 0.78 -2.39
CA VAL A 78 0.92 2.06 -2.52
C VAL A 78 1.98 1.97 -3.61
N ILE A 79 2.65 0.83 -3.70
CA ILE A 79 3.77 0.57 -4.61
C ILE A 79 3.77 -0.93 -4.94
N HIS A 80 4.04 -1.24 -6.21
CA HIS A 80 4.34 -2.57 -6.73
C HIS A 80 4.98 -2.41 -8.11
N GLN A 81 6.11 -3.08 -8.40
CA GLN A 81 6.86 -2.81 -9.63
C GLN A 81 6.15 -3.26 -10.92
N ASN A 82 5.46 -4.41 -10.93
CA ASN A 82 4.77 -4.87 -12.15
C ASN A 82 3.47 -4.11 -12.48
N ILE A 83 2.63 -3.79 -11.49
CA ILE A 83 1.26 -3.28 -11.72
C ILE A 83 1.04 -1.85 -11.24
N GLY A 84 2.02 -1.26 -10.54
CA GLY A 84 1.96 0.14 -10.12
C GLY A 84 2.16 1.10 -11.28
N ALA A 85 1.45 2.23 -11.24
CA ALA A 85 1.58 3.28 -12.25
C ALA A 85 2.84 4.15 -12.06
N ALA A 86 3.38 4.23 -10.84
CA ALA A 86 4.55 5.05 -10.52
C ALA A 86 5.83 4.40 -11.06
N GLN A 87 6.68 5.20 -11.72
CA GLN A 87 7.95 4.76 -12.31
C GLN A 87 9.05 5.78 -12.03
N GLY A 88 10.32 5.35 -12.17
CA GLY A 88 11.48 6.22 -12.02
C GLY A 88 11.50 6.99 -10.70
N GLN A 89 11.72 8.30 -10.76
CA GLN A 89 11.78 9.14 -9.55
C GLN A 89 10.46 9.16 -8.79
N THR A 90 9.31 9.16 -9.48
CA THR A 90 7.99 9.14 -8.83
C THR A 90 7.80 7.89 -7.97
N PHE A 91 8.33 6.75 -8.41
CA PHE A 91 8.34 5.51 -7.62
C PHE A 91 9.18 5.68 -6.35
N MET A 92 10.39 6.23 -6.49
CA MET A 92 11.31 6.44 -5.36
C MET A 92 10.75 7.45 -4.34
N ASP A 93 10.19 8.56 -4.80
CA ASP A 93 9.55 9.55 -3.93
C ASP A 93 8.34 8.97 -3.20
N THR A 94 7.59 8.08 -3.85
CA THR A 94 6.43 7.41 -3.25
C THR A 94 6.86 6.41 -2.18
N LEU A 95 7.94 5.66 -2.43
CA LEU A 95 8.55 4.76 -1.47
C LEU A 95 9.01 5.52 -0.21
N ASP A 96 9.74 6.63 -0.40
CA ASP A 96 10.23 7.45 0.72
C ASP A 96 9.07 8.11 1.49
N LYS A 97 8.03 8.58 0.80
CA LYS A 97 6.80 9.08 1.46
C LYS A 97 6.09 7.98 2.25
N ALA A 98 5.96 6.78 1.69
CA ALA A 98 5.30 5.66 2.36
C ALA A 98 6.01 5.34 3.68
N ARG A 99 7.35 5.32 3.67
CA ARG A 99 8.18 5.15 4.86
C ARG A 99 7.83 6.17 5.96
N LEU A 100 7.76 7.46 5.61
CA LEU A 100 7.49 8.54 6.57
C LEU A 100 6.11 8.42 7.24
N THR A 101 5.14 7.80 6.58
CA THR A 101 3.81 7.61 7.18
C THR A 101 3.78 6.54 8.28
N LYS A 102 4.76 5.62 8.31
CA LYS A 102 4.85 4.48 9.27
C LYS A 102 3.56 3.65 9.39
N ASP A 103 2.72 3.74 8.37
CA ASP A 103 1.43 3.08 8.31
C ASP A 103 1.35 2.27 7.02
N TYR A 104 2.03 1.12 7.04
CA TYR A 104 2.00 0.16 5.95
C TYR A 104 2.41 -1.24 6.40
N ILE A 105 1.90 -2.24 5.69
CA ILE A 105 2.46 -3.59 5.64
C ILE A 105 3.49 -3.63 4.52
N LEU A 106 4.68 -4.12 4.84
CA LEU A 106 5.74 -4.37 3.85
C LEU A 106 5.63 -5.80 3.35
N VAL A 107 5.40 -5.98 2.04
CA VAL A 107 5.52 -7.29 1.38
C VAL A 107 6.84 -7.33 0.66
N VAL A 108 7.66 -8.34 0.96
CA VAL A 108 8.95 -8.60 0.31
C VAL A 108 8.80 -9.82 -0.57
N GLU A 109 9.07 -9.67 -1.85
CA GLU A 109 9.05 -10.75 -2.84
C GLU A 109 10.46 -10.93 -3.42
N GLY A 110 10.93 -12.16 -3.53
CA GLY A 110 12.28 -12.46 -4.02
C GLY A 110 13.37 -12.39 -2.94
N SER A 111 14.55 -12.92 -3.26
CA SER A 111 15.67 -13.02 -2.32
C SER A 111 16.52 -11.74 -2.27
N ILE A 112 17.37 -11.64 -1.24
CA ILE A 112 18.22 -10.47 -0.95
C ILE A 112 19.70 -10.87 -1.19
N PRO A 113 20.39 -10.29 -2.20
CA PRO A 113 21.76 -10.70 -2.55
C PRO A 113 22.83 -10.07 -1.64
N LEU A 114 22.90 -10.46 -0.37
CA LEU A 114 23.83 -9.86 0.62
C LEU A 114 25.31 -9.96 0.21
N ASN A 115 25.70 -11.06 -0.43
CA ASN A 115 27.08 -11.26 -0.92
C ASN A 115 27.36 -10.59 -2.27
N MET A 116 26.32 -10.10 -2.95
CA MET A 116 26.46 -9.39 -4.22
C MET A 116 25.42 -8.26 -4.30
N PRO A 117 25.48 -7.22 -3.42
CA PRO A 117 24.39 -6.26 -3.26
C PRO A 117 24.01 -5.51 -4.54
N LYS A 118 24.97 -5.35 -5.47
CA LYS A 118 24.75 -4.72 -6.78
C LYS A 118 23.94 -5.58 -7.76
N ALA A 119 23.68 -6.86 -7.45
CA ALA A 119 22.85 -7.73 -8.27
C ALA A 119 21.36 -7.37 -8.20
N CYS A 120 20.94 -6.56 -7.21
CA CYS A 120 19.59 -6.02 -7.14
C CYS A 120 19.63 -4.55 -6.68
N ILE A 121 19.41 -3.64 -7.62
CA ILE A 121 19.41 -2.19 -7.41
C ILE A 121 18.07 -1.64 -7.88
N ILE A 122 17.43 -0.82 -7.05
CA ILE A 122 16.19 -0.11 -7.37
C ILE A 122 16.45 1.38 -7.17
N GLY A 123 16.29 2.18 -8.22
CA GLY A 123 16.51 3.63 -8.17
C GLY A 123 17.89 4.04 -7.65
N GLY A 124 18.93 3.27 -7.99
CA GLY A 124 20.32 3.53 -7.55
C GLY A 124 20.66 3.06 -6.13
N ARG A 125 19.71 2.49 -5.39
CA ARG A 125 19.92 1.94 -4.04
C ARG A 125 19.90 0.42 -4.09
N THR A 126 20.78 -0.24 -3.32
CA THR A 126 20.73 -1.70 -3.19
C THR A 126 19.42 -2.11 -2.52
N PHE A 127 18.90 -3.28 -2.88
CA PHE A 127 17.66 -3.77 -2.29
C PHE A 127 17.74 -3.90 -0.77
N GLU A 128 18.88 -4.39 -0.27
CA GLU A 128 19.20 -4.44 1.16
C GLU A 128 19.08 -3.06 1.83
N ALA A 129 19.67 -2.01 1.24
CA ALA A 129 19.62 -0.66 1.81
C ALA A 129 18.18 -0.13 1.89
N ILE A 130 17.36 -0.39 0.88
CA ILE A 130 15.93 -0.05 0.90
C ILE A 130 15.22 -0.79 2.03
N LEU A 131 15.46 -2.10 2.19
CA LEU A 131 14.81 -2.89 3.24
C LEU A 131 15.23 -2.45 4.64
N LEU A 132 16.51 -2.16 4.89
CA LEU A 132 17.00 -1.64 6.17
C LEU A 132 16.34 -0.33 6.57
N GLU A 133 15.88 0.45 5.60
CA GLU A 133 15.14 1.68 5.81
C GLU A 133 13.64 1.46 6.06
N MET A 134 13.02 0.50 5.36
CA MET A 134 11.58 0.26 5.42
C MET A 134 11.17 -0.63 6.60
N ILE A 135 11.93 -1.69 6.87
CA ILE A 135 11.62 -2.69 7.90
C ILE A 135 11.31 -2.07 9.28
N PRO A 136 12.10 -1.11 9.81
CA PRO A 136 11.85 -0.55 11.14
C PRO A 136 10.54 0.25 11.27
N ASP A 137 10.03 0.76 10.14
CA ASP A 137 8.85 1.64 10.10
C ASP A 137 7.58 0.89 9.65
N ALA A 138 7.68 -0.39 9.28
CA ALA A 138 6.55 -1.21 8.84
C ALA A 138 5.75 -1.75 10.04
N LYS A 139 4.40 -1.79 9.93
CA LYS A 139 3.52 -2.39 10.94
C LYS A 139 3.63 -3.91 11.01
N ALA A 140 3.86 -4.51 9.85
CA ALA A 140 4.08 -5.95 9.68
C ALA A 140 4.88 -6.17 8.41
N ILE A 141 5.57 -7.31 8.35
CA ILE A 141 6.39 -7.72 7.21
C ILE A 141 5.91 -9.09 6.76
N VAL A 142 5.68 -9.24 5.46
CA VAL A 142 5.29 -10.50 4.81
C VAL A 142 6.38 -10.89 3.83
N ALA A 143 7.03 -12.02 4.09
CA ALA A 143 7.91 -12.65 3.11
C ALA A 143 7.05 -13.47 2.14
N ALA A 144 6.84 -12.95 0.92
CA ALA A 144 6.06 -13.59 -0.11
C ALA A 144 6.95 -14.56 -0.92
N GLY A 145 6.65 -15.86 -0.79
CA GLY A 145 7.32 -16.93 -1.53
C GLY A 145 8.61 -17.45 -0.88
N THR A 146 9.07 -18.60 -1.36
CA THR A 146 10.27 -19.30 -0.85
C THR A 146 11.52 -18.45 -0.97
N CYS A 147 11.66 -17.66 -2.05
CA CYS A 147 12.81 -16.78 -2.24
C CYS A 147 12.94 -15.75 -1.11
N ALA A 148 11.84 -15.10 -0.71
CA ALA A 148 11.86 -14.10 0.36
C ALA A 148 11.97 -14.75 1.74
N ALA A 149 11.35 -15.92 1.94
CA ALA A 149 11.34 -16.61 3.23
C ALA A 149 12.66 -17.35 3.54
N PHE A 150 13.29 -17.95 2.53
CA PHE A 150 14.39 -18.92 2.70
C PHE A 150 15.56 -18.75 1.72
N GLY A 151 15.46 -17.84 0.74
CA GLY A 151 16.55 -17.53 -0.21
C GLY A 151 16.39 -18.16 -1.60
N GLY A 152 15.47 -19.12 -1.76
CA GLY A 152 15.19 -19.82 -3.02
C GLY A 152 15.35 -21.34 -2.90
#